data_AF-A0A7X7XJG0-F1
#
_entry.id   AF-A0A7X7XJG0-F1
#
_cell.length_a   1.000
_cell.length_b   1.000
_cell.length_c   1.000
_cell.angle_alpha   90.00
_cell.angle_beta   90.00
_cell.angle_gamma   90.00
#
_symmetry.space_group_name_H-M   'P 1'
#
loop_
_entity.id
_entity.type
_entity.pdbx_description
1 polymer ?
#
loop_
_entity_poly.entity_id
_entity_poly.type
_entity_poly.pdbx_seq_one_letter_code
_entity_poly.pdbx_strand_id
1 'polypeptide(L)'
;MHVRLYVDPASEASWRASRWLAIVEQARPIDVEFVLAPTAAGRSVARVAAAAGDLVGADGPRAVYEAYGRRRFALGEADSASATEEGLRDLQLPTFLTFAAGDTKWDAHLAEPPAEPLLIDGVPHSLPDLPEIPTGGDATALFDELSR
;
A
#
# COMPACT_ATOMS: atom_id res chain seq x y z
N MET A 1 -15.90 -10.86 -3.39
CA MET A 1 -14.63 -11.59 -3.21
C MET A 1 -13.71 -10.69 -2.43
N HIS A 2 -13.09 -11.21 -1.37
CA HIS A 2 -12.23 -10.43 -0.49
C HIS A 2 -10.77 -10.64 -0.85
N VAL A 3 -10.03 -9.56 -1.01
CA VAL A 3 -8.62 -9.56 -1.37
C VAL A 3 -7.86 -8.79 -0.29
N ARG A 4 -6.89 -9.42 0.35
CA ARG A 4 -5.99 -8.75 1.28
C ARG A 4 -4.61 -8.63 0.67
N LEU A 5 -4.08 -7.41 0.64
CA LEU A 5 -2.72 -7.11 0.19
C LEU A 5 -1.89 -6.63 1.38
N TYR A 6 -0.86 -7.39 1.73
CA TYR A 6 0.19 -6.93 2.65
C TYR A 6 1.13 -5.99 1.89
N VAL A 7 1.22 -4.75 2.34
CA VAL A 7 1.97 -3.70 1.64
C VAL A 7 3.18 -3.24 2.44
N ASP A 8 4.31 -3.13 1.75
CA ASP A 8 5.46 -2.37 2.20
C ASP A 8 5.53 -1.06 1.40
N PRO A 9 5.43 0.13 2.04
CA PRO A 9 5.55 1.41 1.35
C PRO A 9 6.85 1.59 0.55
N ALA A 10 7.95 0.95 0.94
CA ALA A 10 9.23 1.03 0.23
C ALA A 10 9.36 0.01 -0.92
N SER A 11 8.39 -0.88 -1.11
CA SER A 11 8.45 -1.94 -2.12
C SER A 11 7.74 -1.53 -3.42
N GLU A 12 8.50 -1.49 -4.52
CA GLU A 12 7.93 -1.25 -5.86
C GLU A 12 6.98 -2.37 -6.29
N ALA A 13 7.25 -3.62 -5.90
CA ALA A 13 6.35 -4.74 -6.17
C ALA A 13 5.01 -4.57 -5.44
N SER A 14 5.03 -4.16 -4.16
CA SER A 14 3.80 -3.81 -3.42
C SER A 14 3.05 -2.67 -4.11
N TRP A 15 3.76 -1.63 -4.55
CA TRP A 15 3.17 -0.50 -5.28
C TRP A 15 2.46 -0.94 -6.56
N ARG A 16 3.16 -1.67 -7.45
CA ARG A 16 2.61 -2.14 -8.72
C ARG A 16 1.42 -3.06 -8.50
N ALA A 17 1.50 -3.99 -7.55
CA ALA A 17 0.39 -4.86 -7.19
C ALA A 17 -0.83 -4.08 -6.68
N SER A 18 -0.63 -3.06 -5.83
CA SER A 18 -1.73 -2.22 -5.34
C SER A 18 -2.43 -1.46 -6.47
N ARG A 19 -1.68 -0.97 -7.46
CA ARG A 19 -2.24 -0.22 -8.61
C ARG A 19 -2.95 -1.15 -9.58
N TRP A 20 -2.41 -2.34 -9.80
CA TRP A 20 -3.09 -3.40 -10.56
C TRP A 20 -4.42 -3.77 -9.91
N LEU A 21 -4.45 -4.04 -8.59
CA LEU A 21 -5.68 -4.36 -7.88
C LEU A 21 -6.70 -3.21 -7.90
N ALA A 22 -6.25 -1.94 -7.87
CA ALA A 22 -7.15 -0.80 -8.04
C ALA A 22 -7.84 -0.79 -9.42
N ILE A 23 -7.17 -1.24 -10.48
CA ILE A 23 -7.79 -1.38 -11.81
C ILE A 23 -8.80 -2.54 -11.81
N VAL A 24 -8.48 -3.65 -11.14
CA VAL A 24 -9.41 -4.78 -10.99
C VAL A 24 -10.64 -4.35 -10.19
N GLU A 25 -10.47 -3.64 -9.07
CA GLU A 25 -11.53 -3.10 -8.22
C GLU A 25 -12.49 -2.17 -8.99
N GLN A 26 -11.98 -1.42 -9.97
CA GLN A 26 -12.82 -0.61 -10.86
C GLN A 26 -13.63 -1.44 -11.87
N ALA A 27 -13.10 -2.58 -12.32
CA ALA A 27 -13.70 -3.40 -13.36
C ALA A 27 -14.72 -4.42 -12.81
N ARG A 28 -14.64 -4.79 -11.53
CA ARG A 28 -15.47 -5.85 -10.93
C ARG A 28 -15.57 -5.72 -9.40
N PRO A 29 -16.59 -6.33 -8.76
CA PRO A 29 -16.82 -6.20 -7.33
C PRO A 29 -15.87 -7.08 -6.50
N ILE A 30 -14.64 -6.62 -6.32
CA ILE A 30 -13.70 -7.11 -5.30
C ILE A 30 -13.60 -6.09 -4.17
N ASP A 31 -13.32 -6.58 -2.97
CA ASP A 31 -13.08 -5.76 -1.78
C ASP A 31 -11.59 -5.89 -1.42
N VAL A 32 -10.82 -4.82 -1.60
CA VAL A 32 -9.36 -4.83 -1.38
C VAL A 32 -8.99 -4.20 -0.04
N GLU A 33 -8.56 -5.03 0.91
CA GLU A 33 -8.03 -4.63 2.21
C GLU A 33 -6.50 -4.48 2.15
N PHE A 34 -5.97 -3.37 2.65
CA PHE A 34 -4.52 -3.16 2.80
C PHE A 34 -4.09 -3.45 4.23
N VAL A 35 -3.03 -4.25 4.38
CA VAL A 35 -2.37 -4.48 5.68
C VAL A 35 -0.95 -3.95 5.60
N LEU A 36 -0.60 -2.99 6.45
CA LEU A 36 0.76 -2.47 6.53
C LEU A 36 1.70 -3.55 7.07
N ALA A 37 2.62 -4.03 6.24
CA ALA A 37 3.60 -5.06 6.60
C ALA A 37 4.99 -4.69 6.07
N PRO A 38 5.61 -3.64 6.64
CA PRO A 38 6.82 -3.06 6.09
C PRO A 38 8.07 -3.87 6.47
N THR A 39 9.03 -3.94 5.55
CA THR A 39 10.42 -4.22 5.90
C THR A 39 11.03 -3.04 6.67
N ALA A 40 12.32 -3.12 7.02
CA ALA A 40 13.02 -2.01 7.66
C ALA A 40 12.95 -0.71 6.85
N ALA A 41 12.97 -0.78 5.51
CA ALA A 41 12.99 0.39 4.64
C ALA A 41 11.66 1.17 4.66
N GLY A 42 10.51 0.49 4.61
CA GLY A 42 9.20 1.16 4.60
C GLY A 42 8.62 1.47 5.98
N ARG A 43 9.33 1.11 7.07
CA ARG A 43 8.78 1.18 8.42
C ARG A 43 8.43 2.59 8.87
N SER A 44 9.27 3.57 8.53
CA SER A 44 9.02 4.98 8.86
C SER A 44 7.70 5.48 8.27
N VAL A 45 7.48 5.24 6.98
CA VAL A 45 6.25 5.63 6.27
C VAL A 45 5.04 4.85 6.80
N ALA A 46 5.20 3.55 7.07
CA ALA A 46 4.12 2.73 7.60
C ALA A 46 3.63 3.21 8.98
N ARG A 47 4.53 3.70 9.85
CA ARG A 47 4.13 4.31 11.13
C ARG A 47 3.33 5.60 10.93
N VAL A 48 3.70 6.42 9.95
CA VAL A 48 2.93 7.63 9.60
C VAL A 48 1.55 7.25 9.06
N ALA A 49 1.46 6.21 8.22
CA ALA A 49 0.20 5.68 7.73
C ALA A 49 -0.68 5.14 8.87
N ALA A 50 -0.11 4.39 9.82
CA ALA A 50 -0.82 3.92 11.01
C ALA A 50 -1.34 5.09 11.87
N ALA A 51 -0.51 6.13 12.07
CA ALA A 51 -0.91 7.32 12.81
C ALA A 51 -2.04 8.09 12.13
N ALA A 52 -2.04 8.14 10.79
CA ALA A 52 -3.17 8.71 10.05
C ALA A 52 -4.46 7.92 10.26
N GLY A 53 -4.38 6.59 10.38
CA GLY A 53 -5.54 5.75 10.69
C GLY A 53 -6.20 6.07 12.02
N ASP A 54 -5.40 6.35 13.06
CA ASP A 54 -5.90 6.77 14.37
C ASP A 54 -6.57 8.16 14.33
N LEU A 55 -6.05 9.07 13.49
CA LEU A 55 -6.56 10.44 13.40
C LEU A 55 -7.80 10.59 12.51
N VAL A 56 -7.78 9.98 11.32
CA VAL A 56 -8.80 10.21 10.27
C VAL A 56 -9.59 8.97 9.88
N GLY A 57 -9.39 7.85 10.58
CA GLY A 57 -10.15 6.61 10.39
C GLY A 57 -9.52 5.65 9.38
N ALA A 58 -10.27 4.58 9.08
CA ALA A 58 -9.78 3.39 8.37
C ALA A 58 -9.17 3.65 6.98
N ASP A 59 -9.55 4.74 6.32
CA ASP A 59 -9.01 5.10 4.99
C ASP A 59 -7.63 5.79 5.07
N GLY A 60 -7.27 6.32 6.24
CA GLY A 60 -6.03 7.06 6.47
C GLY A 60 -4.76 6.30 6.06
N PRO A 61 -4.57 5.04 6.48
CA PRO A 61 -3.38 4.27 6.13
C PRO A 61 -3.23 4.06 4.62
N ARG A 62 -4.32 3.71 3.92
CA ARG A 62 -4.33 3.56 2.45
C ARG A 62 -4.02 4.89 1.77
N ALA A 63 -4.63 5.99 2.22
CA ALA A 63 -4.37 7.31 1.65
C ALA A 63 -2.90 7.73 1.74
N VAL A 64 -2.26 7.56 2.92
CA VAL A 64 -0.84 7.89 3.11
C VAL A 64 0.06 7.00 2.27
N TYR A 65 -0.20 5.68 2.25
CA TYR A 65 0.52 4.75 1.38
C TYR A 65 0.45 5.17 -0.09
N GLU A 66 -0.72 5.55 -0.58
CA GLU A 66 -0.91 5.95 -1.97
C GLU A 66 -0.25 7.28 -2.31
N ALA A 67 -0.32 8.26 -1.42
CA ALA A 67 0.31 9.58 -1.62
C ALA A 67 1.85 9.46 -1.64
N TYR A 68 2.42 8.65 -0.75
CA TYR A 68 3.85 8.37 -0.73
C TYR A 68 4.29 7.57 -1.97
N GLY A 69 3.58 6.49 -2.29
CA GLY A 69 3.91 5.62 -3.43
C GLY A 69 3.86 6.35 -4.76
N ARG A 70 2.91 7.28 -4.95
CA ARG A 70 2.83 8.13 -6.14
C ARG A 70 4.11 8.95 -6.34
N ARG A 71 4.61 9.59 -5.29
CA ARG A 71 5.86 10.36 -5.34
C ARG A 71 7.04 9.47 -5.65
N ARG A 72 7.19 8.39 -4.88
CA ARG A 72 8.36 7.51 -4.95
C ARG A 72 8.46 6.72 -6.26
N PHE A 73 7.34 6.21 -6.77
CA PHE A 73 7.34 5.25 -7.87
C PHE A 73 6.73 5.80 -9.16
N ALA A 74 5.80 6.75 -9.09
CA ALA A 74 5.22 7.36 -10.30
C ALA A 74 5.96 8.64 -10.70
N LEU A 75 6.39 9.48 -9.74
CA LEU A 75 7.15 10.70 -10.01
C LEU A 75 8.67 10.51 -9.94
N GLY A 76 9.13 9.36 -9.41
CA GLY A 76 10.55 9.03 -9.31
C GLY A 76 11.31 9.86 -8.26
N GLU A 77 10.60 10.43 -7.29
CA GLU A 77 11.21 11.17 -6.19
C GLU A 77 12.03 10.24 -5.28
N ALA A 78 13.04 10.80 -4.61
CA ALA A 78 13.85 10.05 -3.67
C ALA A 78 13.03 9.63 -2.44
N ASP A 79 13.33 8.44 -1.93
CA ASP A 79 12.85 7.98 -0.63
C ASP A 79 13.34 8.95 0.45
N SER A 80 12.42 9.75 0.98
CA SER A 80 12.76 10.85 1.88
C SER A 80 11.59 11.21 2.80
N ALA A 81 11.92 11.81 3.93
CA ALA A 81 10.94 12.41 4.84
C ALA A 81 10.11 13.52 4.14
N SER A 82 10.70 14.23 3.17
CA SER A 82 10.00 15.26 2.38
C SER A 82 8.84 14.67 1.60
N ALA A 83 9.05 13.51 0.94
CA ALA A 83 8.00 12.85 0.17
C ALA A 83 6.79 12.46 1.04
N THR A 84 7.04 12.04 2.29
CA THR A 84 5.96 11.73 3.25
C THR A 84 5.22 13.00 3.67
N GLU A 85 5.95 14.07 4.03
CA GLU A 85 5.34 15.33 4.46
C GLU A 85 4.51 15.97 3.35
N GLU A 86 5.03 16.00 2.13
CA GLU A 86 4.31 16.50 0.96
C GLU A 86 3.09 15.64 0.62
N GLY A 87 3.21 14.31 0.77
CA GLY A 87 2.06 13.40 0.67
C GLY A 87 0.94 13.75 1.65
N LEU A 88 1.27 14.08 2.90
CA LEU A 88 0.29 14.56 3.87
C LEU A 88 -0.33 15.89 3.45
N ARG A 89 0.45 16.82 2.89
CA ARG A 89 -0.08 18.11 2.40
C ARG A 89 -1.07 17.94 1.25
N ASP A 90 -0.79 17.05 0.30
CA ASP A 90 -1.72 16.74 -0.80
C ASP A 90 -3.06 16.20 -0.27
N LEU A 91 -2.99 15.37 0.77
CA LEU A 91 -4.14 14.80 1.44
C LEU A 91 -4.83 15.79 2.40
N GLN A 92 -4.29 17.00 2.57
CA GLN A 92 -4.71 17.97 3.57
C GLN A 92 -4.69 17.40 5.01
N LEU A 93 -3.81 16.44 5.27
CA LEU A 93 -3.58 15.86 6.59
C LEU A 93 -2.52 16.66 7.35
N PRO A 94 -2.57 16.67 8.70
CA PRO A 94 -1.59 17.41 9.48
C PRO A 94 -0.18 16.85 9.32
N THR A 95 0.77 17.72 8.96
CA THR A 95 2.17 17.31 8.75
C THR A 95 2.86 16.84 10.03
N PHE A 96 2.33 17.16 11.22
CA PHE A 96 2.85 16.62 12.48
C PHE A 96 2.77 15.09 12.56
N LEU A 97 1.95 14.43 11.72
CA LEU A 97 1.93 12.97 11.62
C LEU A 97 3.31 12.41 11.23
N THR A 98 4.19 13.19 10.59
CA THR A 98 5.58 12.79 10.32
C THR A 98 6.39 12.44 11.57
N PHE A 99 6.02 12.96 12.75
CA PHE A 99 6.67 12.55 14.02
C PHE A 99 6.48 11.07 14.32
N ALA A 100 5.41 10.44 13.80
CA ALA A 100 5.18 9.01 13.94
C ALA A 100 6.29 8.15 13.31
N ALA A 101 7.01 8.66 12.31
CA ALA A 101 8.07 7.91 11.62
C ALA A 101 9.14 7.36 12.58
N GLY A 102 9.44 8.11 13.65
CA GLY A 102 10.40 7.73 14.69
C GLY A 102 9.80 7.09 15.94
N ASP A 103 8.47 6.97 16.03
CA ASP A 103 7.77 6.53 17.24
C ASP A 103 7.36 5.05 17.13
N THR A 104 8.03 4.18 17.89
CA THR A 104 7.82 2.72 17.86
C THR A 104 6.46 2.30 18.41
N LYS A 105 5.70 3.17 19.10
CA LYS A 105 4.35 2.80 19.55
C LYS A 105 3.45 2.37 18.39
N TRP A 106 3.71 2.90 17.19
CA TRP A 106 2.96 2.57 15.99
C TRP A 106 3.29 1.19 15.43
N ASP A 107 4.37 0.54 15.88
CA ASP A 107 4.72 -0.81 15.45
C ASP A 107 3.64 -1.85 15.84
N ALA A 108 2.82 -1.55 16.86
CA ALA A 108 1.68 -2.39 17.24
C ALA A 108 0.58 -2.48 16.16
N HIS A 109 0.58 -1.58 15.18
CA HIS A 109 -0.35 -1.57 14.05
C HIS A 109 0.23 -2.20 12.78
N LEU A 110 1.48 -2.67 12.83
CA LEU A 110 2.20 -3.21 11.68
C LEU A 110 2.22 -4.74 11.77
N ALA A 111 1.91 -5.40 10.65
CA ALA A 111 2.09 -6.83 10.52
C ALA A 111 3.53 -7.18 10.15
N GLU A 112 3.93 -8.43 10.39
CA GLU A 112 5.15 -8.99 9.80
C GLU A 112 4.92 -9.27 8.31
N PRO A 113 5.89 -8.97 7.43
CA PRO A 113 5.76 -9.22 6.00
C PRO A 113 5.70 -10.74 5.72
N PRO A 114 4.62 -11.26 5.12
CA PRO A 114 4.54 -12.67 4.74
C PRO A 114 5.33 -12.94 3.46
N ALA A 115 5.69 -14.21 3.24
CA ALA A 115 6.31 -14.65 1.98
C ALA A 115 5.34 -14.50 0.78
N GLU A 116 4.05 -14.68 1.02
CA GLU A 116 2.97 -14.59 0.05
C GLU A 116 2.00 -13.48 0.47
N PRO A 117 2.22 -12.24 -0.01
CA PRO A 117 1.55 -11.05 0.51
C PRO A 117 0.20 -10.75 -0.13
N LEU A 118 -0.28 -11.58 -1.04
CA LEU A 118 -1.61 -11.45 -1.63
C LEU A 118 -2.49 -12.60 -1.15
N LEU A 119 -3.62 -12.30 -0.50
CA LEU A 119 -4.62 -13.29 -0.14
C LEU A 119 -5.88 -13.06 -0.97
N ILE A 120 -6.36 -14.09 -1.67
CA ILE A 120 -7.63 -14.07 -2.40
C ILE A 120 -8.57 -15.04 -1.70
N ASP A 121 -9.66 -14.54 -1.11
CA ASP A 121 -10.57 -15.29 -0.24
C ASP A 121 -9.83 -16.14 0.83
N GLY A 122 -8.71 -15.59 1.34
CA GLY A 122 -7.87 -16.21 2.37
C GLY A 122 -6.80 -17.19 1.86
N VAL A 123 -6.77 -17.49 0.56
CA VAL A 123 -5.72 -18.31 -0.05
C VAL A 123 -4.50 -17.44 -0.32
N PRO A 124 -3.30 -17.78 0.19
CA PRO A 124 -2.09 -17.00 -0.02
C PRO A 124 -1.52 -17.22 -1.43
N HIS A 125 -1.01 -16.14 -2.01
CA HIS A 125 -0.34 -16.08 -3.30
C HIS A 125 0.88 -15.17 -3.24
N SER A 126 1.92 -15.53 -3.98
CA SER A 126 2.99 -14.59 -4.33
C SER A 126 2.45 -13.44 -5.17
N LEU A 127 3.09 -12.26 -5.09
CA LEU A 127 2.77 -11.18 -6.03
C LEU A 127 3.14 -11.61 -7.45
N PRO A 128 2.31 -11.30 -8.47
CA PRO A 128 2.75 -11.45 -9.85
C PRO A 128 3.96 -10.56 -10.12
N ASP A 129 4.88 -11.04 -10.96
CA ASP A 129 5.95 -10.20 -11.49
C ASP A 129 5.36 -9.21 -12.50
N LEU A 130 5.22 -7.96 -12.07
CA LEU A 130 4.61 -6.89 -12.86
C LEU A 130 5.72 -5.95 -13.34
N PRO A 131 6.27 -6.12 -14.56
CA PRO A 131 7.25 -5.17 -15.11
C PRO A 131 6.65 -3.78 -15.33
N GLU A 132 5.36 -3.73 -15.62
CA GLU A 132 4.51 -2.54 -15.68
C GLU A 132 3.14 -2.86 -15.06
N ILE A 133 2.34 -1.82 -14.76
CA ILE A 133 0.99 -2.01 -14.22
C ILE A 133 0.06 -2.42 -15.38
N PRO A 134 -0.55 -3.62 -15.37
CA PRO A 134 -1.48 -4.03 -16.42
C PRO A 134 -2.68 -3.11 -16.49
N THR A 135 -3.27 -2.94 -17.67
CA THR A 135 -4.42 -2.05 -17.86
C THR A 135 -5.62 -2.80 -18.45
N GLY A 136 -6.82 -2.24 -18.28
CA GLY A 136 -8.03 -2.75 -18.91
C GLY A 136 -8.27 -4.25 -18.71
N GLY A 137 -8.55 -4.96 -19.81
CA GLY A 137 -8.83 -6.39 -19.79
C GLY A 137 -7.67 -7.27 -19.31
N ASP A 138 -6.43 -6.85 -19.56
CA ASP A 138 -5.24 -7.62 -19.16
C ASP A 138 -5.11 -7.67 -17.63
N ALA A 139 -5.44 -6.57 -16.94
CA ALA A 139 -5.49 -6.53 -15.49
C ALA A 139 -6.48 -7.55 -14.91
N THR A 140 -7.67 -7.64 -15.51
CA THR A 140 -8.70 -8.59 -15.07
C THR A 140 -8.34 -10.04 -15.43
N ALA A 141 -7.73 -10.28 -16.59
CA ALA A 141 -7.34 -11.61 -17.02
C ALA A 141 -6.25 -12.22 -16.12
N LEU A 142 -5.24 -11.42 -15.75
CA LEU A 142 -4.21 -11.84 -14.79
C LEU A 142 -4.82 -12.21 -13.43
N PHE A 143 -5.81 -11.43 -12.99
CA PHE A 143 -6.48 -11.68 -11.72
C PHE A 143 -7.33 -12.95 -11.76
N ASP A 144 -8.02 -13.20 -12.88
CA ASP A 144 -8.75 -14.45 -13.11
C ASP A 144 -7.83 -15.68 -13.19
N GLU A 145 -6.59 -15.53 -13.62
CA GLU A 145 -5.60 -16.61 -13.61
C GLU A 145 -5.17 -16.95 -12.18
N LEU A 146 -4.90 -15.94 -11.36
CA LEU A 146 -4.45 -16.11 -9.97
C LEU A 146 -5.55 -16.61 -9.02
N SER A 147 -6.81 -16.28 -9.30
CA SER A 147 -7.97 -16.61 -8.44
C SER A 147 -8.65 -17.95 -8.76
N ARG A 148 -8.07 -18.76 -9.67
CA ARG A 148 -8.52 -20.12 -9.98
C ARG A 148 -8.03 -21.13 -8.96
#